data_AF-A0AAD5MAB7-F1
#
_entry.id   AF-A0AAD5MAB7-F1
#
_cell.length_a   1.000
_cell.length_b   1.000
_cell.length_c   1.000
_cell.angle_alpha   90.00
_cell.angle_beta   90.00
_cell.angle_gamma   90.00
#
_symmetry.space_group_name_H-M   'P 1'
#
loop_
_entity.id
_entity.type
_entity.pdbx_description
1 polymer ?
#
loop_
_entity_poly.entity_id
_entity_poly.type
_entity_poly.pdbx_seq_one_letter_code
_entity_poly.pdbx_strand_id
1 'polypeptide(L)'
;MSVLPKETCRVPLLSPCCSDVAGRAFHAATQRDSHMMQKLEVEKLRATLELHVAKHLDIRWAIPAMNLEGSVPVGALLSSVSLLKQLVLPAISLDISVNGTPYLSEDDICVGIGELIHIKVVVISSLEYDFDGILTLDCYQEISSFFGTVDKSENLLIIGQRKIPFVVPKSPPNQTMPTPQGELSFHVMFRVEGVHKIRPHIVSRNGDESLFADEIFVSPVGFSVSSKAY
;
A
#
# COMPACT_ATOMS: atom_id res chain seq x y z
N MET A 1 6.03 24.61 -9.45
CA MET A 1 5.29 23.38 -9.10
C MET A 1 6.31 22.32 -8.70
N SER A 2 6.56 22.15 -7.41
CA SER A 2 7.40 21.06 -6.92
C SER A 2 6.54 19.81 -6.79
N VAL A 3 6.70 18.87 -7.71
CA VAL A 3 6.13 17.52 -7.55
C VAL A 3 6.91 16.87 -6.40
N LEU A 4 6.30 16.80 -5.22
CA LEU A 4 6.81 15.97 -4.15
C LEU A 4 6.77 14.51 -4.67
N PRO A 5 7.79 13.68 -4.43
CA PRO A 5 7.72 12.26 -4.72
C PRO A 5 6.79 11.61 -3.70
N LYS A 6 5.49 11.86 -3.83
CA LYS A 6 4.44 11.09 -3.19
C LYS A 6 3.89 10.18 -4.28
N GLU A 7 3.96 8.88 -4.00
CA GLU A 7 3.17 7.83 -4.67
C GLU A 7 3.52 7.57 -6.14
N THR A 8 4.81 7.66 -6.51
CA THR A 8 5.28 7.15 -7.81
C THR A 8 5.01 5.66 -7.91
N CYS A 9 4.09 5.32 -8.83
CA CYS A 9 3.92 4.06 -9.54
C CYS A 9 4.85 2.95 -9.02
N ARG A 10 4.42 2.23 -7.99
CA ARG A 10 5.12 1.01 -7.55
C ARG A 10 4.94 0.00 -8.67
N VAL A 11 5.90 -0.09 -9.59
CA VAL A 11 5.95 -1.20 -10.52
C VAL A 11 6.34 -2.40 -9.68
N PRO A 12 5.43 -3.38 -9.45
CA PRO A 12 5.84 -4.63 -8.87
C PRO A 12 6.79 -5.23 -9.90
N LEU A 13 8.08 -5.27 -9.62
CA LEU A 13 8.98 -6.09 -10.43
C LEU A 13 8.70 -7.55 -10.02
N LEU A 14 7.55 -8.05 -10.48
CA LEU A 14 7.14 -9.45 -10.51
C LEU A 14 7.96 -10.17 -11.58
N SER A 15 9.27 -10.09 -11.46
CA SER A 15 10.14 -10.89 -12.28
C SER A 15 10.54 -12.12 -11.47
N PRO A 16 10.46 -13.34 -12.05
CA PRO A 16 10.88 -14.58 -11.42
C PRO A 16 12.32 -14.58 -10.88
N CYS A 17 13.14 -13.59 -11.24
CA CYS A 17 14.50 -13.44 -10.74
C CYS A 17 14.64 -12.57 -9.47
N CYS A 18 13.53 -12.18 -8.81
CA CYS A 18 13.54 -11.56 -7.46
C CYS A 18 12.64 -12.30 -6.46
N SER A 19 12.47 -13.61 -6.60
CA SER A 19 11.85 -14.46 -5.56
C SER A 19 12.60 -14.42 -4.22
N ASP A 20 13.85 -13.93 -4.22
CA ASP A 20 14.76 -14.01 -3.09
C ASP A 20 14.52 -12.92 -2.02
N VAL A 21 13.64 -11.94 -2.29
CA VAL A 21 13.34 -10.85 -1.37
C VAL A 21 11.85 -10.86 -1.02
N ALA A 22 11.52 -11.50 0.10
CA ALA A 22 10.17 -11.49 0.67
C ALA A 22 9.74 -10.07 1.08
N GLY A 23 8.44 -9.79 1.10
CA GLY A 23 7.89 -8.47 1.49
C GLY A 23 8.31 -8.01 2.90
N ARG A 24 8.64 -8.95 3.80
CA ARG A 24 9.14 -8.68 5.17
C ARG A 24 10.67 -8.79 5.30
N ALA A 25 11.43 -8.98 4.22
CA ALA A 25 12.87 -9.26 4.30
C ALA A 25 13.66 -8.10 4.94
N PHE A 26 13.34 -6.85 4.58
CA PHE A 26 13.94 -5.68 5.23
C PHE A 26 13.58 -5.56 6.70
N HIS A 27 12.37 -5.98 7.08
CA HIS A 27 11.95 -6.00 8.46
C HIS A 27 12.75 -7.04 9.27
N ALA A 28 12.80 -8.27 8.77
CA ALA A 28 13.59 -9.35 9.37
C ALA A 28 15.08 -8.95 9.51
N ALA A 29 15.64 -8.20 8.56
CA ALA A 29 16.98 -7.65 8.66
C ALA A 29 17.16 -6.67 9.82
N THR A 30 16.15 -5.83 10.12
CA THR A 30 16.19 -4.87 11.24
C THR A 30 16.00 -5.52 12.62
N GLN A 31 15.43 -6.72 12.69
CA GLN A 31 15.24 -7.47 13.94
C GLN A 31 16.45 -8.32 14.35
N ARG A 32 17.60 -8.20 13.66
CA ARG A 32 18.82 -8.94 14.02
C ARG A 32 19.42 -8.43 15.33
N ASP A 33 20.04 -9.33 16.09
CA ASP A 33 20.52 -9.07 17.46
C ASP A 33 21.60 -7.98 17.58
N SER A 34 22.32 -7.66 16.49
CA SER A 34 23.34 -6.61 16.50
C SER A 34 23.18 -5.62 15.36
N HIS A 35 23.46 -4.36 15.64
CA HIS A 35 23.43 -3.28 14.65
C HIS A 35 24.34 -3.54 13.44
N MET A 36 25.47 -4.23 13.65
CA MET A 36 26.37 -4.61 12.55
C MET A 36 25.74 -5.68 11.64
N MET A 37 25.05 -6.67 12.22
CA MET A 37 24.31 -7.68 11.44
C MET A 37 23.13 -7.06 10.70
N GLN A 38 22.39 -6.15 11.35
CA GLN A 38 21.29 -5.42 10.71
C GLN A 38 21.81 -4.66 9.48
N LYS A 39 22.91 -3.90 9.62
CA LYS A 39 23.51 -3.16 8.52
C LYS A 39 23.95 -4.06 7.38
N LEU A 40 24.57 -5.20 7.67
CA LEU A 40 25.06 -6.13 6.65
C LEU A 40 23.93 -6.81 5.89
N GLU A 41 22.85 -7.22 6.58
CA GLU A 41 21.68 -7.82 5.93
C GLU A 41 20.90 -6.79 5.10
N VAL A 42 20.70 -5.57 5.61
CA VAL A 42 20.07 -4.49 4.85
C VAL A 42 20.87 -4.16 3.58
N GLU A 43 22.20 -4.12 3.68
CA GLU A 43 23.08 -3.85 2.55
C GLU A 43 23.08 -4.97 1.50
N LYS A 44 22.99 -6.23 1.96
CA LYS A 44 22.83 -7.38 1.08
C LYS A 44 21.50 -7.32 0.31
N LEU A 45 20.39 -7.02 1.01
CA LEU A 45 19.08 -6.85 0.38
C LEU A 45 19.07 -5.68 -0.61
N ARG A 46 19.73 -4.57 -0.25
CA ARG A 46 19.93 -3.41 -1.14
C ARG A 46 20.63 -3.85 -2.44
N ALA A 47 21.80 -4.46 -2.34
CA ALA A 47 22.58 -4.89 -3.51
C ALA A 47 21.81 -5.85 -4.43
N THR A 48 21.04 -6.80 -3.86
CA THR A 48 20.21 -7.73 -4.63
C THR A 48 19.13 -6.99 -5.43
N LEU A 49 18.41 -6.06 -4.80
CA LEU A 49 17.36 -5.28 -5.47
C LEU A 49 17.92 -4.32 -6.51
N GLU A 50 19.06 -3.67 -6.23
CA GLU A 50 19.73 -2.82 -7.21
C GLU A 50 20.11 -3.58 -8.47
N LEU A 51 20.71 -4.75 -8.31
CA LEU A 51 21.05 -5.63 -9.42
C LEU A 51 19.81 -6.06 -10.21
N HIS A 52 18.71 -6.36 -9.51
CA HIS A 52 17.47 -6.75 -10.13
C HIS A 52 16.84 -5.61 -10.94
N VAL A 53 16.66 -4.45 -10.31
CA VAL A 53 16.05 -3.27 -10.93
C VAL A 53 16.90 -2.77 -12.10
N ALA A 54 18.23 -2.76 -11.97
CA ALA A 54 19.14 -2.38 -13.05
C ALA A 54 19.00 -3.29 -14.29
N LYS A 55 18.69 -4.58 -14.11
CA LYS A 55 18.43 -5.50 -15.24
C LYS A 55 17.13 -5.17 -15.99
N HIS A 56 16.13 -4.60 -15.31
CA HIS A 56 14.84 -4.26 -15.89
C HIS A 56 14.77 -2.82 -16.43
N LEU A 57 15.54 -1.90 -15.85
CA LEU A 57 15.62 -0.50 -16.26
C LEU A 57 16.78 -0.26 -17.24
N ASP A 58 16.90 -1.05 -18.31
CA ASP A 58 17.83 -0.75 -19.43
C ASP A 58 17.29 0.44 -20.26
N ILE A 59 17.35 1.63 -19.66
CA ILE A 59 16.94 2.87 -20.32
C ILE A 59 18.07 3.31 -21.23
N ARG A 60 17.87 3.14 -22.54
CA ARG A 60 18.79 3.62 -23.57
C ARG A 60 18.35 5.00 -24.06
N TRP A 61 19.31 5.88 -24.26
CA TRP A 61 19.10 7.16 -24.92
C TRP A 61 19.91 7.19 -26.20
N ALA A 62 19.41 7.90 -27.21
CA ALA A 62 20.12 8.16 -28.44
C ALA A 62 19.91 9.62 -28.87
N ILE A 63 20.97 10.23 -29.40
CA ILE A 63 20.94 11.55 -30.04
C ILE A 63 21.30 11.33 -31.52
N PRO A 64 20.29 11.11 -32.40
CA PRO A 64 20.52 10.71 -33.80
C PRO A 64 21.35 11.72 -34.60
N ALA A 65 21.17 13.01 -34.34
CA ALA A 65 21.91 14.08 -35.02
C ALA A 65 23.42 14.05 -34.75
N MET A 66 23.85 13.41 -33.67
CA MET A 66 25.25 13.30 -33.27
C MET A 66 25.77 11.85 -33.33
N ASN A 67 24.93 10.90 -33.75
CA ASN A 67 25.22 9.46 -33.72
C ASN A 67 25.72 8.99 -32.33
N LEU A 68 25.13 9.52 -31.26
CA LEU A 68 25.44 9.15 -29.89
C LEU A 68 24.34 8.24 -29.35
N GLU A 69 24.76 7.20 -28.65
CA GLU A 69 23.88 6.35 -27.87
C GLU A 69 24.54 6.03 -26.52
N GLY A 70 23.73 5.74 -25.52
CA GLY A 70 24.21 5.37 -24.20
C GLY A 70 23.11 4.81 -23.32
N SER A 71 23.49 4.29 -22.17
CA SER A 71 22.58 3.90 -21.11
C SER A 71 22.47 5.02 -20.07
N VAL A 72 21.30 5.15 -19.45
CA VAL A 72 21.12 6.04 -18.29
C VAL A 72 21.72 5.34 -17.06
N PRO A 73 22.70 5.96 -16.37
CA PRO A 73 23.24 5.40 -15.14
C PRO A 73 22.20 5.51 -14.01
N VAL A 74 21.40 4.47 -13.82
CA VAL A 74 20.38 4.40 -12.75
C VAL A 74 20.97 4.10 -11.36
N GLY A 75 22.26 3.75 -11.27
CA GLY A 75 22.89 3.32 -10.01
C GLY A 75 22.80 4.32 -8.86
N ALA A 76 22.87 5.63 -9.13
CA ALA A 76 22.72 6.66 -8.09
C ALA A 76 21.27 6.75 -7.57
N LEU A 77 20.28 6.53 -8.43
CA LEU A 77 18.86 6.50 -8.04
C LEU A 77 18.58 5.25 -7.20
N LEU A 78 19.12 4.11 -7.62
CA LEU A 78 18.92 2.82 -6.94
C LEU A 78 19.66 2.72 -5.60
N SER A 79 20.68 3.55 -5.35
CA SER A 79 21.46 3.60 -4.10
C SER A 79 20.63 3.84 -2.82
N SER A 80 19.42 4.38 -2.96
CA SER A 80 18.54 4.70 -1.84
C SER A 80 17.72 3.49 -1.39
N VAL A 81 17.98 3.02 -0.16
CA VAL A 81 17.19 1.96 0.49
C VAL A 81 15.71 2.32 0.57
N SER A 82 15.35 3.60 0.74
CA SER A 82 13.94 4.02 0.78
C SER A 82 13.26 3.86 -0.58
N LEU A 83 13.97 4.13 -1.68
CA LEU A 83 13.45 3.92 -3.02
C LEU A 83 13.32 2.42 -3.31
N LEU A 84 14.32 1.60 -2.97
CA LEU A 84 14.25 0.16 -3.19
C LEU A 84 13.13 -0.50 -2.38
N LYS A 85 12.91 -0.09 -1.13
CA LYS A 85 11.76 -0.55 -0.33
C LYS A 85 10.41 -0.26 -0.99
N GLN A 86 10.30 0.85 -1.74
CA GLN A 86 9.08 1.17 -2.49
C GLN A 86 8.87 0.26 -3.71
N LEU A 87 9.93 -0.39 -4.21
CA LEU A 87 9.88 -1.32 -5.34
C LEU A 87 9.57 -2.77 -4.93
N VAL A 88 9.66 -3.09 -3.64
CA VAL A 88 9.30 -4.41 -3.10
C VAL A 88 7.79 -4.48 -2.90
N LEU A 89 7.20 -5.64 -3.20
CA LEU A 89 5.79 -5.91 -2.89
C LEU A 89 5.57 -5.78 -1.37
N PRO A 90 4.58 -4.99 -0.93
CA PRO A 90 4.20 -4.97 0.47
C PRO A 90 3.73 -6.36 0.89
N ALA A 91 3.86 -6.66 2.19
CA ALA A 91 3.43 -7.94 2.74
C ALA A 91 1.92 -8.14 2.57
N ILE A 92 1.15 -7.06 2.75
CA ILE A 92 -0.28 -6.99 2.46
C ILE A 92 -0.58 -5.75 1.63
N SER A 93 -1.39 -5.90 0.58
CA SER A 93 -1.99 -4.80 -0.18
C SER A 93 -3.50 -4.81 0.01
N LEU A 94 -4.11 -3.62 0.11
CA LEU A 94 -5.55 -3.44 0.20
C LEU A 94 -6.08 -2.70 -1.01
N ASP A 95 -6.88 -3.39 -1.82
CA ASP A 95 -7.63 -2.77 -2.89
C ASP A 95 -9.02 -2.39 -2.39
N ILE A 96 -9.46 -1.17 -2.70
CA ILE A 96 -10.73 -0.64 -2.22
C ILE A 96 -11.64 -0.35 -3.40
N SER A 97 -12.91 -0.71 -3.29
CA SER A 97 -13.96 -0.25 -4.20
C SER A 97 -15.11 0.39 -3.42
N VAL A 98 -15.68 1.43 -4.03
CA VAL A 98 -16.79 2.19 -3.46
C VAL A 98 -17.97 2.09 -4.41
N ASN A 99 -19.11 1.63 -3.89
CA ASN A 99 -20.34 1.39 -4.66
C ASN A 99 -20.08 0.55 -5.94
N GLY A 100 -19.21 -0.46 -5.84
CA GLY A 100 -18.81 -1.34 -6.94
C GLY A 100 -17.74 -0.79 -7.89
N THR A 101 -17.31 0.46 -7.74
CA THR A 101 -16.27 1.08 -8.56
C THR A 101 -14.91 1.00 -7.86
N PRO A 102 -13.88 0.38 -8.45
CA PRO A 102 -12.53 0.39 -7.90
C PRO A 102 -12.02 1.82 -7.71
N TYR A 103 -11.49 2.11 -6.52
CA TYR A 103 -10.92 3.41 -6.23
C TYR A 103 -9.46 3.43 -6.68
N LEU A 104 -9.22 4.12 -7.80
CA LEU A 104 -7.89 4.24 -8.44
C LEU A 104 -7.40 5.69 -8.52
N SER A 105 -8.25 6.66 -8.20
CA SER A 105 -7.94 8.09 -8.24
C SER A 105 -7.62 8.62 -6.85
N GLU A 106 -6.86 9.72 -6.76
CA GLU A 106 -6.72 10.51 -5.52
C GLU A 106 -7.89 11.51 -5.34
N ASP A 107 -8.83 11.57 -6.29
CA ASP A 107 -9.96 12.49 -6.21
C ASP A 107 -10.96 12.08 -5.12
N ASP A 108 -11.58 13.09 -4.50
CA ASP A 108 -12.63 12.90 -3.50
C ASP A 108 -13.94 12.43 -4.15
N ILE A 109 -14.51 11.36 -3.60
CA ILE A 109 -15.84 10.87 -3.98
C ILE A 109 -16.90 11.79 -3.37
N CYS A 110 -17.70 12.45 -4.21
CA CYS A 110 -18.79 13.30 -3.74
C CYS A 110 -19.97 12.46 -3.26
N VAL A 111 -20.43 12.67 -2.03
CA VAL A 111 -21.53 11.94 -1.41
C VAL A 111 -22.42 12.85 -0.56
N GLY A 112 -23.68 12.46 -0.41
CA GLY A 112 -24.64 13.12 0.48
C GLY A 112 -24.44 12.74 1.95
N ILE A 113 -24.73 13.66 2.88
CA ILE A 113 -24.96 13.27 4.28
C ILE A 113 -26.11 12.26 4.31
N GLY A 114 -25.95 11.17 5.07
CA GLY A 114 -27.00 10.16 5.16
C GLY A 114 -27.02 9.17 3.99
N GLU A 115 -26.21 9.38 2.95
CA GLU A 115 -26.12 8.46 1.83
C GLU A 115 -25.47 7.14 2.25
N LEU A 116 -26.08 6.02 1.84
CA LEU A 116 -25.56 4.70 2.12
C LEU A 116 -24.45 4.36 1.11
N ILE A 117 -23.24 4.17 1.61
CA ILE A 117 -22.05 3.89 0.82
C ILE A 117 -21.61 2.46 1.11
N HIS A 118 -21.42 1.67 0.06
CA HIS A 118 -20.83 0.33 0.15
C HIS A 118 -19.33 0.42 -0.13
N ILE A 119 -18.51 0.04 0.86
CA ILE A 119 -17.06 -0.02 0.74
C ILE A 119 -16.66 -1.49 0.78
N LYS A 120 -16.08 -1.97 -0.32
CA LYS A 120 -15.50 -3.29 -0.41
C LYS A 120 -13.97 -3.18 -0.35
N VAL A 121 -13.35 -4.02 0.47
CA VAL A 121 -11.90 -4.10 0.66
C VAL A 121 -11.45 -5.50 0.30
N VAL A 122 -10.51 -5.61 -0.62
CA VAL A 122 -9.85 -6.86 -1.00
C VAL A 122 -8.46 -6.87 -0.38
N VAL A 123 -8.23 -7.84 0.50
CA VAL A 123 -6.94 -8.04 1.17
C VAL A 123 -6.12 -9.02 0.35
N ILE A 124 -4.99 -8.56 -0.20
CA ILE A 124 -4.06 -9.34 -1.01
C ILE A 124 -2.81 -9.59 -0.17
N SER A 125 -2.45 -10.86 0.02
CA SER A 125 -1.29 -11.24 0.85
C SER A 125 -0.16 -11.82 0.02
N SER A 126 1.06 -11.37 0.29
CA SER A 126 2.31 -11.99 -0.20
C SER A 126 3.06 -12.75 0.90
N LEU A 127 2.38 -13.04 2.03
CA LEU A 127 2.96 -13.72 3.18
C LEU A 127 3.15 -15.23 2.91
N GLU A 128 4.21 -15.76 3.50
CA GLU A 128 4.57 -17.20 3.45
C GLU A 128 3.74 -18.06 4.43
N TYR A 129 2.85 -17.44 5.20
CA TYR A 129 2.00 -18.06 6.21
C TYR A 129 0.55 -17.55 6.10
N ASP A 130 -0.39 -18.29 6.71
CA ASP A 130 -1.80 -17.91 6.75
C ASP A 130 -1.98 -16.72 7.70
N PHE A 131 -2.59 -15.65 7.22
CA PHE A 131 -2.77 -14.43 8.01
C PHE A 131 -4.19 -14.34 8.56
N ASP A 132 -4.35 -14.43 9.88
CA ASP A 132 -5.62 -14.21 10.58
C ASP A 132 -5.69 -12.78 11.14
N GLY A 133 -6.57 -11.98 10.56
CA GLY A 133 -6.68 -10.55 10.82
C GLY A 133 -8.07 -10.11 11.27
N ILE A 134 -8.13 -8.88 11.73
CA ILE A 134 -9.35 -8.11 11.91
C ILE A 134 -9.21 -6.82 11.10
N LEU A 135 -10.18 -6.55 10.24
CA LEU A 135 -10.26 -5.33 9.45
C LEU A 135 -11.23 -4.34 10.10
N THR A 136 -10.79 -3.09 10.22
CA THR A 136 -11.61 -1.94 10.63
C THR A 136 -11.49 -0.81 9.60
N LEU A 137 -12.41 0.15 9.65
CA LEU A 137 -12.30 1.39 8.88
C LEU A 137 -12.10 2.56 9.86
N ASP A 138 -11.04 3.32 9.64
CA ASP A 138 -10.78 4.56 10.36
C ASP A 138 -11.24 5.74 9.50
N CYS A 139 -11.78 6.78 10.13
CA CYS A 139 -12.21 7.99 9.44
C CYS A 139 -11.46 9.21 9.97
N TYR A 140 -10.86 9.95 9.06
CA TYR A 140 -10.12 11.18 9.34
C TYR A 140 -10.83 12.35 8.65
N GLN A 141 -10.89 13.51 9.30
CA GLN A 141 -11.39 14.73 8.67
C GLN A 141 -10.23 15.67 8.38
N GLU A 142 -10.18 16.20 7.15
CA GLU A 142 -9.19 17.19 6.76
C GLU A 142 -9.75 18.59 7.06
N ILE A 143 -9.19 19.26 8.08
CA ILE A 143 -9.69 20.57 8.54
C ILE A 143 -9.06 21.70 7.72
N SER A 144 -7.78 21.56 7.35
CA SER A 144 -7.05 22.39 6.36
C SER A 144 -5.69 21.76 6.06
N SER A 145 -5.09 22.09 4.91
CA SER A 145 -3.80 21.55 4.46
C SER A 145 -2.63 21.73 5.44
N PHE A 146 -2.76 22.64 6.41
CA PHE A 146 -1.72 22.98 7.39
C PHE A 146 -1.92 22.37 8.79
N PHE A 147 -3.14 21.96 9.15
CA PHE A 147 -3.45 21.51 10.52
C PHE A 147 -3.49 19.99 10.70
N GLY A 148 -3.20 19.23 9.64
CA GLY A 148 -3.16 17.77 9.67
C GLY A 148 -4.55 17.12 9.69
N THR A 149 -4.56 15.79 9.77
CA THR A 149 -5.77 14.96 9.83
C THR A 149 -6.16 14.71 11.28
N VAL A 150 -7.43 14.94 11.63
CA VAL A 150 -7.96 14.62 12.96
C VAL A 150 -8.80 13.36 12.88
N ASP A 151 -8.58 12.41 13.78
CA ASP A 151 -9.45 11.23 13.92
C ASP A 151 -10.86 11.70 14.28
N LYS A 152 -11.79 11.39 13.38
CA LYS A 152 -13.20 11.73 13.46
C LYS A 152 -14.05 10.50 13.11
N SER A 153 -13.64 9.34 13.62
CA SER A 153 -14.39 8.09 13.50
C SER A 153 -15.86 8.19 13.97
N GLU A 154 -16.19 9.18 14.81
CA GLU A 154 -17.57 9.51 15.22
C GLU A 154 -18.46 10.08 14.10
N ASN A 155 -17.86 10.71 13.07
CA ASN A 155 -18.58 11.26 11.91
C ASN A 155 -18.98 10.17 10.92
N LEU A 156 -18.34 9.00 10.97
CA LEU A 156 -18.62 7.85 10.13
C LEU A 156 -19.50 6.85 10.89
N LEU A 157 -20.72 6.65 10.41
CA LEU A 157 -21.57 5.57 10.90
C LEU A 157 -21.30 4.31 10.09
N ILE A 158 -20.70 3.30 10.70
CA ILE A 158 -20.63 1.94 10.14
C ILE A 158 -21.90 1.18 10.54
N ILE A 159 -22.63 0.67 9.55
CA ILE A 159 -23.84 -0.12 9.72
C ILE A 159 -23.45 -1.60 9.81
N GLY A 160 -23.80 -2.24 10.93
CA GLY A 160 -23.46 -3.64 11.20
C GLY A 160 -22.13 -3.81 11.94
N GLN A 161 -21.30 -4.75 11.49
CA GLN A 161 -20.04 -5.08 12.17
C GLN A 161 -18.96 -4.05 11.84
N ARG A 162 -18.35 -3.47 12.89
CA ARG A 162 -17.22 -2.53 12.76
C ARG A 162 -15.87 -3.21 12.65
N LYS A 163 -15.77 -4.43 13.18
CA LYS A 163 -14.57 -5.27 13.21
C LYS A 163 -14.89 -6.55 12.47
N ILE A 164 -14.35 -6.70 11.27
CA ILE A 164 -14.64 -7.87 10.45
C ILE A 164 -13.43 -8.81 10.48
N PRO A 165 -13.57 -10.02 11.06
CA PRO A 165 -12.50 -11.02 11.05
C PRO A 165 -12.30 -11.57 9.64
N PHE A 166 -11.05 -11.85 9.26
CA PHE A 166 -10.74 -12.49 7.98
C PHE A 166 -9.50 -13.38 8.09
N VAL A 167 -9.38 -14.32 7.16
CA VAL A 167 -8.18 -15.15 6.99
C VAL A 167 -7.78 -15.10 5.52
N VAL A 168 -6.52 -14.77 5.25
CA VAL A 168 -5.93 -14.90 3.90
C VAL A 168 -4.90 -16.02 3.93
N PRO A 169 -5.06 -17.08 3.13
CA PRO A 169 -4.11 -18.19 3.13
C PRO A 169 -2.75 -17.76 2.57
N LYS A 170 -1.71 -18.50 2.92
CA LYS A 170 -0.34 -18.27 2.43
C LYS A 170 -0.27 -18.27 0.90
N SER A 171 0.62 -17.45 0.34
CA SER A 171 0.88 -17.46 -1.09
C SER A 171 1.58 -18.76 -1.51
N PRO A 172 1.12 -19.47 -2.56
CA PRO A 172 1.82 -20.63 -3.07
C PRO A 172 3.19 -20.24 -3.65
N PRO A 173 4.23 -21.08 -3.50
CA PRO A 173 5.60 -20.75 -3.91
C PRO A 173 5.81 -20.60 -5.44
N ASN A 174 4.81 -20.93 -6.26
CA ASN A 174 4.87 -20.81 -7.72
C ASN A 174 3.83 -19.79 -8.23
N GLN A 175 4.32 -18.72 -8.89
CA GLN A 175 3.59 -17.54 -9.40
C GLN A 175 2.52 -17.84 -10.49
N THR A 176 2.18 -19.09 -10.77
CA THR A 176 1.17 -19.46 -11.79
C THR A 176 -0.27 -19.42 -11.28
N MET A 177 -0.47 -19.27 -9.97
CA MET A 177 -1.80 -19.17 -9.35
C MET A 177 -2.09 -17.73 -8.93
N PRO A 178 -3.37 -17.31 -8.96
CA PRO A 178 -3.77 -15.99 -8.46
C PRO A 178 -3.36 -15.83 -6.98
N THR A 179 -2.84 -14.66 -6.65
CA THR A 179 -2.46 -14.28 -5.29
C THR A 179 -3.64 -14.47 -4.34
N PRO A 180 -3.45 -15.07 -3.15
CA PRO A 180 -4.55 -15.29 -2.21
C PRO A 180 -5.18 -13.96 -1.79
N GLN A 181 -6.51 -13.91 -1.84
CA GLN A 181 -7.29 -12.71 -1.56
C GLN A 181 -8.47 -13.00 -0.63
N GLY A 182 -8.71 -12.08 0.31
CA GLY A 182 -9.90 -12.06 1.16
C GLY A 182 -10.77 -10.85 0.84
N GLU A 183 -12.07 -11.04 0.66
CA GLU A 183 -13.00 -9.96 0.36
C GLU A 183 -13.85 -9.61 1.58
N LEU A 184 -13.88 -8.32 1.92
CA LEU A 184 -14.64 -7.78 3.05
C LEU A 184 -15.50 -6.59 2.59
N SER A 185 -16.65 -6.40 3.24
CA SER A 185 -17.59 -5.34 2.88
C SER A 185 -18.07 -4.59 4.11
N PHE A 186 -18.11 -3.26 4.01
CA PHE A 186 -18.68 -2.34 4.97
C PHE A 186 -19.80 -1.54 4.32
N HIS A 187 -20.83 -1.23 5.10
CA HIS A 187 -21.84 -0.26 4.74
C HIS A 187 -21.67 0.93 5.67
N VAL A 188 -21.46 2.11 5.11
CA VAL A 188 -21.13 3.31 5.87
C VAL A 188 -21.98 4.50 5.45
N MET A 189 -22.05 5.49 6.33
CA MET A 189 -22.80 6.72 6.11
C MET A 189 -22.14 7.86 6.86
N PHE A 190 -21.98 9.01 6.23
CA PHE A 190 -21.44 10.20 6.90
C PHE A 190 -22.55 10.98 7.60
N ARG A 191 -22.22 11.49 8.80
CA ARG A 191 -23.13 12.27 9.65
C ARG A 191 -22.92 13.78 9.55
N VAL A 192 -21.76 14.20 9.03
CA VAL A 192 -21.30 15.59 9.04
C VAL A 192 -20.72 15.92 7.66
N GLU A 193 -20.91 17.15 7.21
CA GLU A 193 -20.30 17.66 5.98
C GLU A 193 -18.77 17.82 6.10
N GLY A 194 -18.12 17.86 4.94
CA GLY A 194 -16.70 18.17 4.81
C GLY A 194 -15.91 17.07 4.11
N VAL A 195 -14.60 17.29 4.04
CA VAL A 195 -13.66 16.38 3.39
C VAL A 195 -13.18 15.34 4.41
N HIS A 196 -13.49 14.09 4.12
CA HIS A 196 -13.17 12.95 4.97
C HIS A 196 -12.28 11.97 4.20
N LYS A 197 -11.43 11.25 4.92
CA LYS A 197 -10.61 10.16 4.39
C LYS A 197 -10.89 8.91 5.18
N ILE A 198 -11.29 7.85 4.49
CA ILE A 198 -11.46 6.53 5.08
C ILE A 198 -10.21 5.71 4.80
N ARG A 199 -9.63 5.12 5.83
CA ARG A 199 -8.49 4.22 5.72
C ARG A 199 -8.83 2.87 6.36
N PRO A 200 -8.78 1.77 5.62
CA PRO A 200 -8.82 0.44 6.21
C PRO A 200 -7.59 0.21 7.10
N HIS A 201 -7.83 -0.41 8.25
CA HIS A 201 -6.81 -0.73 9.24
C HIS A 201 -6.90 -2.22 9.61
N ILE A 202 -5.76 -2.91 9.54
CA ILE A 202 -5.65 -4.32 9.87
C ILE A 202 -4.90 -4.48 11.18
N VAL A 203 -5.44 -5.33 12.05
CA VAL A 203 -4.73 -5.83 13.24
C VAL A 203 -4.66 -7.34 13.15
N SER A 204 -3.47 -7.90 13.42
CA SER A 204 -3.32 -9.35 13.56
C SER A 204 -4.10 -9.85 14.78
N ARG A 205 -4.78 -10.98 14.64
CA ARG A 205 -5.41 -11.65 15.79
C ARG A 205 -4.39 -12.40 16.64
N ASN A 206 -3.30 -12.83 16.02
CA ASN A 206 -2.19 -13.49 16.68
C ASN A 206 -1.19 -12.41 17.12
N GLY A 207 -1.09 -12.17 18.43
CA GLY A 207 -0.22 -11.11 18.98
C GLY A 207 1.26 -11.20 18.57
N ASP A 208 1.73 -12.40 18.23
CA ASP A 208 3.09 -12.66 17.78
C ASP A 208 3.33 -12.33 16.28
N GLU A 209 2.25 -12.17 15.50
CA GLU A 209 2.31 -11.87 14.06
C GLU A 209 1.90 -10.42 13.77
N SER A 210 2.39 -9.47 14.58
CA SER A 210 2.11 -8.04 14.34
C SER A 210 2.70 -7.61 13.00
N LEU A 211 1.88 -7.08 12.11
CA LEU A 211 2.33 -6.33 10.94
C LEU A 211 2.69 -4.91 11.35
N PHE A 212 3.84 -4.44 10.89
CA PHE A 212 4.17 -3.03 11.00
C PHE A 212 3.39 -2.24 9.96
N ALA A 213 3.13 -0.96 10.25
CA ALA A 213 2.35 -0.10 9.38
C ALA A 213 2.97 0.08 7.97
N ASP A 214 4.27 -0.12 7.82
CA ASP A 214 5.00 -0.06 6.54
C ASP A 214 4.92 -1.35 5.72
N GLU A 215 4.43 -2.44 6.32
CA GLU A 215 4.23 -3.74 5.66
C GLU A 215 2.84 -3.86 5.00
N ILE A 216 1.92 -2.95 5.35
CA ILE A 216 0.57 -2.88 4.78
C ILE A 216 0.49 -1.67 3.85
N PHE A 217 0.22 -1.93 2.57
CA PHE A 217 -0.05 -0.90 1.59
C PHE A 217 -1.55 -0.68 1.44
N VAL A 218 -1.97 0.55 1.68
CA VAL A 218 -3.35 0.99 1.48
C VAL A 218 -3.38 2.48 1.20
N SER A 219 -4.11 2.87 0.15
CA SER A 219 -4.42 4.26 -0.13
C SER A 219 -5.73 4.64 0.58
N PRO A 220 -5.76 5.73 1.36
CA PRO A 220 -7.01 6.21 1.93
C PRO A 220 -7.95 6.69 0.82
N VAL A 221 -9.25 6.47 1.01
CA VAL A 221 -10.28 6.95 0.08
C VAL A 221 -10.78 8.31 0.53
N GLY A 222 -10.68 9.30 -0.35
CA GLY A 222 -11.22 10.65 -0.14
C GLY A 222 -12.72 10.73 -0.39
N PHE A 223 -13.43 11.46 0.47
CA PHE A 223 -14.86 11.72 0.35
C PHE A 223 -15.15 13.19 0.60
N SER A 224 -15.85 13.82 -0.35
CA SER A 224 -16.40 15.17 -0.20
C SER A 224 -17.88 15.05 0.14
N VAL A 225 -18.20 15.26 1.43
CA VAL A 225 -19.56 15.07 1.95
C VAL A 225 -20.31 16.41 1.97
N SER A 226 -21.49 16.44 1.36
CA SER A 226 -22.34 17.64 1.34
C SER A 226 -23.81 17.36 1.67
N SER A 227 -24.52 18.36 2.17
CA SER A 227 -25.97 18.34 2.42
C SER A 227 -26.80 18.56 1.16
N LYS A 228 -26.18 19.05 0.07
CA LYS A 228 -26.86 19.31 -1.19
C LYS A 228 -26.94 18.01 -1.98
N ALA A 229 -28.15 17.60 -2.34
CA ALA A 229 -28.35 16.53 -3.30
C ALA A 229 -27.76 16.96 -4.65
N TYR A 230 -26.85 16.15 -5.20
CA TYR A 230 -26.35 16.28 -6.57
C TYR A 230 -27.33 15.64 -7.56
#